data_AF-A0AAU4CJ80-F1
#
_entry.id   AF-A0AAU4CJ80-F1
#
_cell.length_a   1.000
_cell.length_b   1.000
_cell.length_c   1.000
_cell.angle_alpha   90.00
_cell.angle_beta   90.00
_cell.angle_gamma   90.00
#
_symmetry.space_group_name_H-M   'P 1'
#
loop_
_entity.id
_entity.type
_entity.pdbx_description
1 polymer ?
#
loop_
_entity_poly.entity_id
_entity_poly.type
_entity_poly.pdbx_seq_one_letter_code
_entity_poly.pdbx_strand_id
1 'polypeptide(L)'
;MHWKLVIDAADPHAQADFWAAALHYTAEDNGALIERLLELGALPGAATVEFHGRPAFRDLVAVRHPDDPYDPDSGTGLGRRLLFQRVPEAKTAKNRLHLDLHPGAERRAEEVARLTALGAGVLREVKEPSGHWVVMADPEGNEFCVH
;
A
#
# COMPACT_ATOMS: atom_id res chain seq x y z
N MET A 1 21.10 -6.41 -0.60
CA MET A 1 20.54 -5.05 -0.78
C MET A 1 19.03 -5.19 -0.87
N HIS A 2 18.27 -4.50 -0.02
CA HIS A 2 16.80 -4.43 -0.11
C HIS A 2 16.39 -3.00 -0.43
N TRP A 3 15.21 -2.82 -1.02
CA TRP A 3 14.66 -1.51 -1.39
C TRP A 3 13.15 -1.52 -1.19
N LYS A 4 12.54 -0.34 -1.17
CA LYS A 4 11.08 -0.16 -1.08
C LYS A 4 10.65 0.93 -2.03
N LEU A 5 9.40 0.86 -2.47
CA LEU A 5 8.73 1.99 -3.10
C LEU A 5 8.00 2.78 -2.01
N VAL A 6 8.22 4.09 -1.95
CA VAL A 6 7.48 4.99 -1.05
C VAL A 6 6.47 5.74 -1.90
N ILE A 7 5.23 5.78 -1.42
CA ILE A 7 4.09 6.40 -2.09
C ILE A 7 3.53 7.43 -1.13
N ASP A 8 3.48 8.67 -1.58
CA ASP A 8 2.85 9.75 -0.84
C ASP A 8 1.34 9.52 -0.79
N ALA A 9 0.74 9.72 0.38
CA ALA A 9 -0.66 9.43 0.64
C ALA A 9 -1.32 10.52 1.50
N ALA A 10 -2.60 10.74 1.31
CA ALA A 10 -3.41 11.53 2.23
C ALA A 10 -3.80 10.71 3.46
N ASP A 11 -4.09 9.42 3.30
CA ASP A 11 -4.39 8.43 4.33
C ASP A 11 -3.55 7.15 4.11
N PRO A 12 -2.37 7.06 4.76
CA PRO A 12 -1.51 5.90 4.65
C PRO A 12 -2.18 4.57 5.02
N HIS A 13 -3.12 4.59 5.97
CA HIS A 13 -3.74 3.37 6.50
C HIS A 13 -4.79 2.82 5.54
N ALA A 14 -5.64 3.68 4.97
CA ALA A 14 -6.57 3.29 3.91
C ALA A 14 -5.82 2.72 2.68
N GLN A 15 -4.69 3.34 2.32
CA GLN A 15 -3.83 2.83 1.24
C GLN A 15 -3.19 1.48 1.58
N ALA A 16 -2.70 1.31 2.81
CA ALA A 16 -2.16 0.03 3.24
C ALA A 16 -3.21 -1.09 3.20
N ASP A 17 -4.45 -0.84 3.63
CA ASP A 17 -5.53 -1.83 3.54
C ASP A 17 -5.81 -2.24 2.10
N PHE A 18 -5.97 -1.27 1.21
CA PHE A 18 -6.20 -1.53 -0.21
C PHE A 18 -5.06 -2.32 -0.83
N TRP A 19 -3.81 -1.85 -0.68
CA TRP A 19 -2.66 -2.47 -1.35
C TRP A 19 -2.23 -3.81 -0.73
N ALA A 20 -2.45 -4.01 0.58
CA ALA A 20 -2.33 -5.32 1.20
C ALA A 20 -3.31 -6.32 0.58
N ALA A 21 -4.59 -5.96 0.47
CA ALA A 21 -5.61 -6.81 -0.14
C ALA A 21 -5.39 -7.01 -1.65
N ALA A 22 -4.96 -5.98 -2.38
CA ALA A 22 -4.71 -6.03 -3.81
C ALA A 22 -3.55 -6.98 -4.15
N LEU A 23 -2.43 -6.89 -3.43
CA LEU A 23 -1.21 -7.66 -3.71
C LEU A 23 -1.12 -8.97 -2.94
N HIS A 24 -2.10 -9.29 -2.08
CA HIS A 24 -2.01 -10.36 -1.08
C HIS A 24 -0.80 -10.18 -0.15
N TYR A 25 -0.51 -8.93 0.20
CA TYR A 25 0.54 -8.53 1.12
C TYR A 25 -0.02 -8.41 2.54
N THR A 26 0.89 -8.31 3.51
CA THR A 26 0.56 -8.09 4.91
C THR A 26 0.96 -6.67 5.30
N ALA A 27 0.04 -5.90 5.90
CA ALA A 27 0.37 -4.64 6.55
C ALA A 27 1.39 -4.89 7.68
N GLU A 28 2.49 -4.13 7.68
CA GLU A 28 3.51 -4.18 8.73
C GLU A 28 2.88 -3.90 10.10
N ASP A 29 3.34 -4.64 11.11
CA ASP A 29 2.92 -4.49 12.49
C ASP A 29 4.06 -3.90 13.30
N ASN A 30 4.07 -2.58 13.49
CA ASN A 30 5.08 -1.93 14.29
C ASN A 30 4.66 -1.77 15.76
N GLY A 31 3.61 -2.46 16.22
CA GLY A 31 3.01 -2.26 17.54
C GLY A 31 4.01 -2.40 18.69
N ALA A 32 4.78 -3.50 18.71
CA ALA A 32 5.78 -3.75 19.74
C ALA A 32 6.88 -2.67 19.80
N LEU A 33 7.33 -2.18 18.64
CA LEU A 33 8.28 -1.06 18.58
C LEU A 33 7.65 0.23 19.10
N ILE A 34 6.41 0.51 18.68
CA ILE A 34 5.70 1.72 19.09
C ILE A 34 5.48 1.74 20.60
N GLU A 35 5.01 0.64 21.18
CA GLU A 35 4.84 0.48 22.62
C GLU A 35 6.15 0.75 23.37
N ARG A 36 7.24 0.10 22.94
CA ARG A 36 8.57 0.34 23.51
C ARG A 36 9.01 1.80 23.40
N LEU A 37 8.79 2.44 22.26
CA LEU A 37 9.17 3.85 22.06
C LEU A 37 8.33 4.80 22.92
N LEU A 38 7.05 4.50 23.13
CA LEU A 38 6.17 5.25 24.03
C LEU A 38 6.65 5.11 25.49
N GLU A 39 6.95 3.90 25.95
CA GLU A 39 7.47 3.63 27.29
C GLU A 39 8.78 4.36 27.57
N LEU A 40 9.66 4.43 26.58
CA LEU A 40 10.94 5.15 26.66
C LEU A 40 10.79 6.67 26.54
N GLY A 41 9.60 7.19 26.25
CA GLY A 41 9.37 8.61 25.96
C GLY A 41 10.03 9.09 24.66
N ALA A 42 10.43 8.17 23.79
CA ALA A 42 11.11 8.45 22.51
C ALA A 42 10.12 8.73 21.36
N LEU A 43 8.84 8.44 21.56
CA LEU A 43 7.76 8.72 20.61
C LEU A 43 6.63 9.45 21.36
N PRO A 44 6.17 10.63 20.91
CA PRO A 44 5.00 11.26 21.49
C PRO A 44 3.74 10.47 21.10
N GLY A 45 2.77 10.33 22.01
CA GLY A 45 1.49 9.68 21.69
C GLY A 45 0.72 10.34 20.54
N ALA A 46 0.98 11.62 20.25
CA ALA A 46 0.42 12.29 19.08
C ALA A 46 1.02 11.80 17.75
N ALA A 47 2.09 11.01 17.75
CA ALA A 47 2.64 10.39 16.54
C ALA A 47 2.05 9.00 16.28
N THR A 48 1.08 8.56 17.07
CA THR A 48 0.40 7.27 16.90
C THR A 48 -1.09 7.42 16.61
N VAL A 49 -1.65 6.34 16.09
CA VAL A 49 -3.08 6.08 15.91
C VAL A 49 -3.37 4.62 16.27
N GLU A 50 -4.64 4.26 16.38
CA GLU A 50 -5.07 2.86 16.41
C GLU A 50 -5.39 2.41 14.99
N PHE A 51 -4.88 1.26 14.57
CA PHE A 51 -5.13 0.66 13.27
C PHE A 51 -5.30 -0.84 13.44
N HIS A 52 -6.46 -1.39 13.07
CA HIS A 52 -6.83 -2.81 13.32
C HIS A 52 -6.67 -3.25 14.79
N GLY A 53 -7.04 -2.38 15.73
CA GLY A 53 -7.00 -2.69 17.18
C GLY A 53 -5.60 -2.71 17.81
N ARG A 54 -4.58 -2.22 17.09
CA ARG A 54 -3.20 -2.12 17.58
C ARG A 54 -2.62 -0.72 17.36
N PRO A 55 -1.63 -0.29 18.16
CA PRO A 55 -0.96 0.99 17.92
C PRO A 55 -0.17 0.96 16.61
N ALA A 56 -0.28 2.05 15.83
CA ALA A 56 0.44 2.25 14.58
C ALA A 56 1.01 3.68 14.50
N PHE A 57 2.05 3.86 13.68
CA PHE A 57 2.54 5.21 13.37
C PHE A 57 1.46 5.97 12.59
N ARG A 58 1.19 7.21 12.98
CA ARG A 58 0.11 8.03 12.38
C ARG A 58 0.33 8.35 10.90
N ASP A 59 1.59 8.57 10.55
CA ASP A 59 1.97 9.20 9.28
C ASP A 59 2.61 8.22 8.31
N LEU A 60 2.73 6.95 8.67
CA LEU A 60 3.25 5.94 7.76
C LEU A 60 2.80 4.54 8.13
N VAL A 61 2.68 3.70 7.10
CA VAL A 61 2.53 2.26 7.24
C VAL A 61 3.01 1.61 5.94
N ALA A 62 3.66 0.46 6.06
CA ALA A 62 4.08 -0.33 4.91
C ALA A 62 3.28 -1.62 4.78
N VAL A 63 3.22 -2.16 3.57
CA VAL A 63 2.75 -3.50 3.27
C VAL A 63 3.90 -4.31 2.69
N ARG A 64 4.07 -5.56 3.13
CA ARG A 64 5.17 -6.44 2.72
C ARG A 64 4.65 -7.77 2.19
N HIS A 65 5.42 -8.40 1.32
CA HIS A 65 5.14 -9.77 0.91
C HIS A 65 5.16 -10.71 2.13
N PRO A 66 4.17 -11.61 2.30
CA PRO A 66 4.04 -12.43 3.51
C PRO A 66 5.23 -13.38 3.74
N ASP A 67 5.82 -13.90 2.66
CA ASP A 67 6.96 -14.84 2.74
C ASP A 67 8.33 -14.15 2.88
N ASP A 68 8.39 -12.82 2.79
CA ASP A 68 9.66 -12.11 2.89
C ASP A 68 10.07 -11.92 4.36
N PRO A 69 11.38 -11.95 4.67
CA PRO A 69 11.85 -11.75 6.04
C PRO A 69 11.45 -10.37 6.55
N TYR A 70 11.26 -10.27 7.86
CA TYR A 70 11.04 -9.03 8.59
C TYR A 70 11.83 -9.05 9.90
N ASP A 71 12.09 -7.89 10.45
CA ASP A 71 12.69 -7.74 11.78
C ASP A 71 11.61 -7.99 12.85
N PRO A 72 11.71 -9.03 13.69
CA PRO A 72 10.70 -9.35 14.68
C PRO A 72 10.57 -8.32 15.80
N ASP A 73 11.62 -7.53 16.07
CA ASP A 73 11.58 -6.51 17.14
C ASP A 73 10.84 -5.25 16.68
N SER A 74 10.92 -4.94 15.38
CA SER A 74 10.29 -3.75 14.81
C SER A 74 9.04 -4.01 13.96
N GLY A 75 8.84 -5.25 13.50
CA GLY A 75 7.84 -5.61 12.50
C GLY A 75 8.18 -5.15 11.08
N THR A 76 9.34 -4.54 10.88
CA THR A 76 9.73 -3.91 9.62
C THR A 76 10.12 -4.96 8.58
N GLY A 77 9.50 -4.91 7.39
CA GLY A 77 9.84 -5.79 6.28
C GLY A 77 11.26 -5.57 5.75
N LEU A 78 11.95 -6.66 5.46
CA LEU A 78 13.33 -6.69 4.93
C LEU A 78 13.40 -7.16 3.47
N GLY A 79 12.24 -7.28 2.80
CA GLY A 79 12.10 -7.67 1.40
C GLY A 79 11.27 -6.69 0.57
N ARG A 80 10.40 -7.23 -0.28
CA ARG A 80 9.49 -6.52 -1.17
C ARG A 80 8.41 -5.82 -0.36
N ARG A 81 8.37 -4.49 -0.43
CA ARG A 81 7.37 -3.69 0.29
C ARG A 81 7.07 -2.35 -0.37
N LEU A 82 5.85 -1.89 -0.11
CA LEU A 82 5.39 -0.53 -0.38
C LEU A 82 5.24 0.19 0.95
N LEU A 83 5.70 1.44 1.06
CA LEU A 83 5.49 2.31 2.21
C LEU A 83 4.58 3.46 1.79
N PHE A 84 3.48 3.66 2.50
CA PHE A 84 2.63 4.83 2.35
C PHE A 84 3.04 5.87 3.39
N GLN A 85 3.30 7.09 2.94
CA GLN A 85 3.75 8.19 3.78
C GLN A 85 2.76 9.35 3.68
N ARG A 86 2.30 9.84 4.84
CA ARG A 86 1.41 11.00 4.88
C ARG A 86 2.17 12.22 4.38
N VAL A 87 1.57 12.94 3.43
CA VAL A 87 2.00 14.28 3.03
C VAL A 87 0.82 15.25 3.12
N PRO A 88 1.04 16.52 3.47
CA PRO A 88 -0.04 17.51 3.53
C PRO A 88 -0.53 17.97 2.16
N GLU A 89 0.28 17.78 1.10
CA GLU A 89 -0.06 18.21 -0.25
C GLU A 89 -1.07 17.27 -0.92
N ALA A 90 -2.14 17.84 -1.45
CA ALA A 90 -3.05 17.10 -2.31
C ALA A 90 -2.37 16.75 -3.65
N LYS A 91 -2.76 15.60 -4.23
CA LYS A 91 -2.36 15.22 -5.59
C LYS A 91 -2.80 16.28 -6.60
N THR A 92 -1.86 16.79 -7.38
CA THR A 92 -2.12 17.84 -8.40
C THR A 92 -1.99 17.33 -9.84
N ALA A 93 -1.38 16.17 -10.06
CA ALA A 93 -1.19 15.57 -11.38
C ALA A 93 -1.08 14.04 -11.29
N LYS A 94 -1.12 13.38 -12.45
CA LYS A 94 -0.85 11.94 -12.59
C LYS A 94 0.51 11.55 -11.97
N ASN A 95 0.55 10.39 -11.31
CA ASN A 95 1.81 9.86 -10.80
C ASN A 95 2.72 9.49 -11.99
N ARG A 96 4.00 9.86 -11.90
CA ARG A 96 5.01 9.51 -12.91
C ARG A 96 5.48 8.06 -12.79
N LEU A 97 5.07 7.36 -11.73
CA LEU A 97 5.27 5.96 -11.48
C LEU A 97 3.90 5.32 -11.16
N HIS A 98 3.67 4.11 -11.63
CA HIS A 98 2.51 3.30 -11.24
C HIS A 98 2.91 1.82 -11.14
N LEU A 99 2.03 1.05 -10.52
CA LEU A 99 2.16 -0.40 -10.38
C LEU A 99 1.34 -1.10 -11.47
N ASP A 100 1.87 -2.21 -11.98
CA ASP A 100 1.20 -3.08 -12.93
C ASP A 100 0.99 -4.44 -12.27
N LEU A 101 -0.27 -4.86 -12.20
CA LEU A 101 -0.69 -6.15 -11.67
C LEU A 101 -0.87 -7.11 -12.83
N HIS A 102 -0.35 -8.33 -12.68
CA HIS A 102 -0.37 -9.36 -13.72
C HIS A 102 -1.09 -10.62 -13.22
N PRO A 103 -2.43 -10.58 -13.04
CA PRO A 103 -3.21 -11.76 -12.68
C PRO A 103 -3.22 -12.82 -13.79
N GLY A 104 -2.86 -12.46 -15.04
CA GLY A 104 -3.03 -13.32 -16.21
C GLY A 104 -4.26 -12.90 -16.99
N ALA A 105 -4.17 -12.95 -18.33
CA ALA A 105 -5.14 -12.35 -19.23
C ALA A 105 -6.57 -12.91 -19.03
N GLU A 106 -6.68 -14.20 -18.71
CA GLU A 106 -7.93 -14.89 -18.43
C GLU A 106 -8.59 -14.47 -17.12
N ARG A 107 -7.81 -13.96 -16.16
CA ARG A 107 -8.29 -13.51 -14.84
C ARG A 107 -8.46 -12.00 -14.74
N ARG A 108 -8.09 -11.22 -15.77
CA ARG A 108 -8.14 -9.76 -15.73
C ARG A 108 -9.51 -9.20 -15.34
N ALA A 109 -10.59 -9.73 -15.94
CA ALA A 109 -11.94 -9.24 -15.67
C ALA A 109 -12.39 -9.53 -14.23
N GLU A 110 -12.07 -10.72 -13.72
CA GLU A 110 -12.31 -11.10 -12.32
C GLU A 110 -11.51 -10.22 -11.37
N GLU A 111 -10.24 -9.99 -11.68
CA GLU A 111 -9.34 -9.17 -10.86
C GLU A 111 -9.79 -7.71 -10.81
N VAL A 112 -10.19 -7.13 -11.96
CA VAL A 112 -10.77 -5.79 -12.01
C VAL A 112 -12.03 -5.70 -11.13
N ALA A 113 -12.90 -6.71 -11.18
CA ALA A 113 -14.10 -6.74 -10.34
C ALA A 113 -13.76 -6.83 -8.85
N ARG A 114 -12.77 -7.68 -8.49
CA ARG A 114 -12.28 -7.81 -7.12
C ARG A 114 -11.70 -6.51 -6.59
N LEU A 115 -10.81 -5.86 -7.35
CA LEU A 115 -10.17 -4.61 -6.97
C LEU A 115 -11.19 -3.46 -6.88
N THR A 116 -12.22 -3.46 -7.75
CA THR A 116 -13.34 -2.51 -7.65
C THR A 116 -14.10 -2.69 -6.33
N ALA A 117 -14.35 -3.94 -5.92
CA ALA A 117 -14.99 -4.23 -4.63
C ALA A 117 -14.12 -3.82 -3.42
N LEU A 118 -12.81 -3.70 -3.58
CA LEU A 118 -11.87 -3.19 -2.58
C LEU A 118 -11.77 -1.65 -2.57
N GLY A 119 -12.49 -0.96 -3.45
CA GLY A 119 -12.55 0.51 -3.50
C GLY A 119 -11.76 1.16 -4.65
N ALA A 120 -11.19 0.38 -5.58
CA ALA A 120 -10.58 0.94 -6.78
C ALA A 120 -11.62 1.43 -7.79
N GLY A 121 -11.27 2.47 -8.55
CA GLY A 121 -12.06 2.94 -9.69
C GLY A 121 -11.52 2.41 -11.03
N VAL A 122 -12.39 1.96 -11.94
CA VAL A 122 -11.98 1.68 -13.33
C VAL A 122 -11.91 2.98 -14.12
N LEU A 123 -10.76 3.28 -14.72
CA LEU A 123 -10.58 4.49 -15.54
C LEU A 123 -10.81 4.24 -17.02
N ARG A 124 -10.12 3.24 -17.59
CA ARG A 124 -10.26 2.85 -19.01
C ARG A 124 -9.65 1.48 -19.29
N GLU A 125 -10.17 0.80 -20.31
CA GLU A 125 -9.55 -0.38 -20.90
C GLU A 125 -8.68 0.03 -22.10
N VAL A 126 -7.53 -0.62 -22.27
CA VAL A 126 -6.57 -0.33 -23.33
C VAL A 126 -6.27 -1.60 -24.11
N LYS A 127 -6.36 -1.52 -25.44
CA LYS A 127 -6.02 -2.60 -26.37
C LYS A 127 -5.16 -2.02 -27.47
N GLU A 128 -3.88 -2.36 -27.43
CA GLU A 128 -2.86 -1.86 -28.35
C GLU A 128 -1.94 -3.01 -28.78
N PRO A 129 -1.14 -2.87 -29.85
CA PRO A 129 -0.22 -3.93 -30.27
C PRO A 129 0.76 -4.39 -29.18
N SER A 130 1.02 -3.53 -28.19
CA SER A 130 1.88 -3.82 -27.03
C SER A 130 1.20 -4.64 -25.93
N GLY A 131 -0.13 -4.76 -25.93
CA GLY A 131 -0.85 -5.52 -24.91
C GLY A 131 -2.29 -5.08 -24.68
N HIS A 132 -2.89 -5.70 -23.66
CA HIS A 132 -4.25 -5.42 -23.22
C HIS A 132 -4.27 -5.33 -21.69
N TRP A 133 -4.68 -4.19 -21.16
CA TRP A 133 -4.79 -3.97 -19.73
C TRP A 133 -5.97 -3.03 -19.40
N VAL A 134 -6.36 -3.00 -18.13
CA VAL A 134 -7.31 -2.02 -17.59
C VAL A 134 -6.53 -1.06 -16.68
N VAL A 135 -6.64 0.23 -16.96
CA VAL A 135 -6.13 1.28 -16.06
C VAL A 135 -7.17 1.51 -14.98
N MET A 136 -6.76 1.36 -13.74
CA MET A 136 -7.56 1.59 -12.54
C MET A 136 -6.94 2.68 -11.68
N ALA A 137 -7.68 3.16 -10.70
CA ALA A 137 -7.23 4.10 -9.69
C ALA A 137 -7.44 3.50 -8.30
N ASP A 138 -6.45 3.60 -7.42
CA ASP A 138 -6.59 3.23 -6.01
C ASP A 138 -7.54 4.23 -5.27
N PRO A 139 -7.82 4.02 -3.97
CA PRO A 139 -8.76 4.88 -3.23
C PRO A 139 -8.40 6.38 -3.20
N GLU A 140 -7.15 6.76 -3.43
CA GLU A 140 -6.74 8.17 -3.52
C GLU A 140 -6.57 8.66 -4.97
N GLY A 141 -6.96 7.84 -5.94
CA GLY A 141 -6.90 8.20 -7.36
C GLY A 141 -5.52 7.98 -7.98
N ASN A 142 -4.61 7.22 -7.35
CA ASN A 142 -3.34 6.88 -7.98
C ASN A 142 -3.56 5.81 -9.03
N GLU A 143 -3.06 6.06 -10.24
CA GLU A 143 -3.26 5.15 -11.34
C GLU A 143 -2.40 3.88 -11.19
N PHE A 144 -2.96 2.73 -11.57
CA PHE A 144 -2.27 1.44 -11.70
C PHE A 144 -2.90 0.61 -12.84
N CYS A 145 -2.23 -0.43 -13.31
CA CYS A 145 -2.74 -1.27 -14.42
C CYS A 145 -3.02 -2.69 -13.96
N VAL A 146 -3.99 -3.34 -14.62
CA VAL A 146 -4.26 -4.78 -14.51
C VAL A 146 -4.15 -5.42 -15.89
N HIS A 147 -3.13 -6.24 -16.09
CA HIS A 147 -2.80 -6.93 -17.34
C HIS A 147 -3.45 -8.30 -17.48
#